data_AF-A0AAN7SL77-F1
#
_entry.id   AF-A0AAN7SL77-F1
#
_cell.length_a   1.000
_cell.length_b   1.000
_cell.length_c   1.000
_cell.angle_alpha   90.00
_cell.angle_beta   90.00
_cell.angle_gamma   90.00
#
_symmetry.space_group_name_H-M   'P 1'
#
loop_
_entity.id
_entity.type
_entity.pdbx_description
1 polymer ?
#
loop_
_entity_poly.entity_id
_entity_poly.type
_entity_poly.pdbx_seq_one_letter_code
_entity_poly.pdbx_strand_id
1 'polypeptide(L)'
;MHATIERQIRNRKINLPADYVYYCQKARTTPSPYNVKYLTHTFFKNFDDLKFYNSIRPGRAVGDHVVTDIKVLQYLLSSEICYTLRHSEQLRALNQKINKKVDTCEIDDLPPLFKERRKIKKEKYLHLQILKQSLLKC
;
A
#
# COMPACT_ATOMS: atom_id res chain seq x y z
N MET A 1 5.45 -13.64 -5.58
CA MET A 1 5.35 -13.19 -4.18
C MET A 1 3.94 -13.42 -3.62
N HIS A 2 2.89 -12.79 -4.18
CA HIS A 2 1.53 -13.00 -3.66
C HIS A 2 1.08 -14.47 -3.72
N ALA A 3 1.24 -15.16 -4.85
CA ALA A 3 0.88 -16.57 -4.99
C ALA A 3 1.63 -17.51 -4.02
N THR A 4 2.90 -17.23 -3.72
CA THR A 4 3.70 -18.04 -2.79
C THR A 4 3.26 -17.83 -1.33
N ILE A 5 2.91 -16.60 -0.96
CA ILE A 5 2.36 -16.27 0.36
C ILE A 5 0.98 -16.91 0.53
N GLU A 6 0.13 -16.79 -0.48
CA GLU A 6 -1.20 -17.40 -0.49
C GLU A 6 -1.14 -18.91 -0.29
N ARG A 7 -0.23 -19.60 -1.00
CA ARG A 7 0.01 -21.05 -0.83
C ARG A 7 0.41 -21.42 0.60
N GLN A 8 1.19 -20.59 1.30
CA GLN A 8 1.58 -20.85 2.70
C GLN A 8 0.45 -20.59 3.70
N ILE A 9 -0.40 -19.61 3.42
CA ILE A 9 -1.48 -19.18 4.33
C ILE A 9 -2.74 -20.04 4.15
N ARG A 10 -2.99 -20.53 2.93
CA ARG A 10 -4.17 -21.34 2.60
C ARG A 10 -4.27 -22.57 3.51
N ASN A 11 -5.47 -22.81 4.05
CA ASN A 11 -5.80 -23.91 4.97
C ASN A 11 -5.03 -23.91 6.31
N ARG A 12 -4.42 -22.78 6.70
CA ARG A 12 -3.81 -22.63 8.03
C ARG A 12 -4.65 -21.76 8.94
N LYS A 13 -4.70 -22.14 10.21
CA LYS A 13 -5.36 -21.34 11.24
C LYS A 13 -4.41 -20.23 11.67
N ILE A 14 -4.80 -18.99 11.39
CA ILE A 14 -4.09 -17.79 11.86
C ILE A 14 -4.81 -17.30 13.10
N ASN A 15 -4.13 -17.36 14.25
CA ASN A 15 -4.71 -16.94 15.52
C ASN A 15 -4.34 -15.49 15.84
N LEU A 16 -3.16 -15.04 15.40
CA LEU A 16 -2.64 -13.70 15.67
C LEU A 16 -2.20 -12.98 14.39
N PRO A 17 -2.38 -11.65 14.30
CA PRO A 17 -1.82 -10.86 13.20
C PRO A 17 -0.30 -11.00 13.04
N ALA A 18 0.42 -11.28 14.15
CA ALA A 18 1.86 -11.51 14.12
C ALA A 18 2.25 -12.78 13.34
N ASP A 19 1.37 -13.78 13.29
CA ASP A 19 1.62 -15.05 12.57
C ASP A 19 1.77 -14.79 11.07
N TYR A 20 1.11 -13.76 10.52
CA TYR A 20 1.29 -13.37 9.12
C TYR A 20 2.74 -13.01 8.81
N VAL A 21 3.47 -12.38 9.73
CA VAL A 21 4.89 -12.05 9.52
C VAL A 21 5.69 -13.32 9.31
N TYR A 22 5.48 -14.31 10.17
CA TYR A 22 6.16 -15.60 10.10
C TYR A 22 5.83 -16.34 8.79
N TYR A 23 4.56 -16.42 8.41
CA TYR A 23 4.17 -17.10 7.17
C TYR A 23 4.66 -16.37 5.92
N CYS A 24 4.62 -15.03 5.91
CA CYS A 24 5.15 -14.23 4.82
C CYS A 24 6.67 -14.41 4.68
N GLN A 25 7.44 -14.47 5.78
CA GLN A 25 8.89 -14.73 5.71
C GLN A 25 9.19 -16.10 5.10
N LYS A 26 8.44 -17.13 5.52
CA LYS A 26 8.62 -18.51 5.07
C LYS A 26 7.98 -18.83 3.71
N ALA A 27 7.25 -17.90 3.11
CA ALA A 27 6.56 -18.11 1.83
C ALA A 27 7.47 -18.44 0.67
N ARG A 28 8.74 -18.04 0.72
CA ARG A 28 9.74 -18.38 -0.27
C ARG A 28 10.97 -18.94 0.43
N THR A 29 11.39 -20.15 0.09
CA THR A 29 12.59 -20.77 0.68
C THR A 29 13.79 -20.57 -0.23
N THR A 30 13.61 -20.68 -1.55
CA THR A 30 14.66 -20.51 -2.57
C THR A 30 14.34 -19.30 -3.48
N PRO A 31 15.32 -18.45 -3.83
CA PRO A 31 16.73 -18.43 -3.38
C PRO A 31 16.92 -17.98 -1.92
N SER A 32 15.96 -17.27 -1.33
CA SER A 32 16.01 -16.87 0.09
C SER A 32 14.62 -16.47 0.64
N PRO A 33 14.43 -16.51 1.97
CA PRO A 33 13.26 -15.97 2.66
C PRO A 33 12.90 -14.52 2.28
N TYR A 34 11.64 -14.15 2.42
CA TYR A 34 11.24 -12.76 2.26
C TYR A 34 11.63 -11.94 3.49
N ASN A 35 12.14 -10.73 3.27
CA ASN A 35 12.31 -9.74 4.33
C ASN A 35 10.96 -9.08 4.61
N VAL A 36 10.37 -9.39 5.77
CA VAL A 36 9.06 -8.86 6.17
C VAL A 36 9.25 -7.94 7.35
N LYS A 37 8.81 -6.69 7.19
CA LYS A 37 8.79 -5.68 8.24
C LYS A 37 7.36 -5.37 8.64
N TYR A 38 7.10 -5.29 9.93
CA TYR A 38 5.81 -4.84 10.43
C TYR A 38 5.74 -3.31 10.34
N LEU A 39 4.73 -2.79 9.66
CA LEU A 39 4.59 -1.36 9.44
C LEU A 39 4.00 -0.68 10.68
N THR A 40 4.53 0.49 11.01
CA THR A 40 4.04 1.35 12.09
C THR A 40 3.38 2.60 11.54
N HIS A 41 2.67 3.34 12.40
CA HIS A 41 2.05 4.63 12.05
C HIS A 41 3.01 5.62 11.37
N THR A 42 4.32 5.54 11.70
CA THR A 42 5.39 6.37 11.12
C THR A 42 5.69 6.09 9.65
N PHE A 43 5.31 4.93 9.12
CA PHE A 43 5.57 4.56 7.73
C PHE A 43 4.65 5.31 6.75
N PHE A 44 3.43 5.62 7.19
CA PHE A 44 2.43 6.24 6.31
C PHE A 44 2.66 7.74 6.24
N LYS A 45 2.90 8.23 5.03
CA LYS A 45 3.06 9.65 4.71
C LYS A 45 1.75 10.21 4.15
N ASN A 46 1.51 11.51 4.36
CA ASN A 46 0.38 12.22 3.79
C ASN A 46 0.76 12.81 2.43
N PHE A 47 -0.02 12.50 1.40
CA PHE A 47 0.17 12.94 0.01
C PHE A 47 -0.93 13.91 -0.44
N ASP A 48 -1.84 14.34 0.45
CA ASP A 48 -3.00 15.16 0.09
C ASP A 48 -2.64 16.51 -0.53
N ASP A 49 -1.45 17.03 -0.22
CA ASP A 49 -0.92 18.29 -0.75
C ASP A 49 -0.22 18.09 -2.10
N LEU A 50 0.22 16.87 -2.40
CA LEU A 50 0.91 16.50 -3.65
C LEU A 50 -0.09 16.20 -4.78
N LYS A 51 -0.83 17.22 -5.20
CA LYS A 51 -1.84 17.13 -6.27
C LYS A 51 -1.31 17.61 -7.62
N PHE A 52 -0.30 16.91 -8.16
CA PHE A 52 0.26 17.18 -9.49
C PHE A 52 -0.77 16.96 -10.61
N TYR A 53 -1.56 15.90 -10.49
CA TYR A 53 -2.70 15.61 -11.35
C TYR A 53 -3.97 15.53 -10.53
N ASN A 54 -5.07 16.07 -11.06
CA ASN A 54 -6.38 15.96 -10.42
C ASN A 54 -7.01 14.57 -10.62
N SER A 55 -6.60 13.85 -11.67
CA SER A 55 -7.11 12.52 -12.02
C SER A 55 -6.10 11.78 -12.89
N ILE A 56 -6.19 10.46 -12.93
CA ILE A 56 -5.41 9.59 -13.83
C ILE A 56 -6.24 9.09 -15.02
N ARG A 57 -7.39 9.72 -15.29
CA ARG A 57 -8.31 9.31 -16.34
C ARG A 57 -7.77 9.63 -17.76
N PRO A 58 -7.73 8.65 -18.68
CA PRO A 58 -7.34 8.87 -20.09
C PRO A 58 -8.29 9.81 -20.84
N GLY A 59 -9.59 9.58 -20.68
CA GLY A 59 -10.67 10.29 -21.33
C GLY A 59 -11.25 11.45 -20.53
N ARG A 60 -12.06 12.30 -21.19
CA ARG A 60 -12.77 13.42 -20.54
C ARG A 60 -14.29 13.32 -20.69
N ALA A 61 -14.79 12.86 -21.83
CA ALA A 61 -16.21 12.77 -22.13
C ALA A 61 -16.83 11.43 -21.69
N VAL A 62 -18.16 11.37 -21.68
CA VAL A 62 -18.90 10.11 -21.48
C VAL A 62 -18.63 9.19 -22.68
N GLY A 63 -18.27 7.94 -22.42
CA GLY A 63 -17.87 6.98 -23.45
C GLY A 63 -16.36 6.89 -23.68
N ASP A 64 -15.57 7.85 -23.21
CA ASP A 64 -14.11 7.74 -23.28
C ASP A 64 -13.56 6.77 -22.23
N HIS A 65 -12.39 6.21 -22.55
CA HIS A 65 -11.63 5.32 -21.66
C HIS A 65 -11.43 5.89 -20.25
N VAL A 66 -11.65 5.03 -19.27
CA VAL A 66 -11.56 5.34 -17.85
C VAL A 66 -10.33 4.68 -17.22
N VAL A 67 -10.07 4.98 -15.95
CA VAL A 67 -8.88 4.49 -15.23
C VAL A 67 -8.76 2.95 -15.24
N THR A 68 -9.89 2.23 -15.27
CA THR A 68 -9.93 0.76 -15.29
C THR A 68 -9.49 0.16 -16.62
N ASP A 69 -9.50 0.94 -17.70
CA ASP A 69 -9.09 0.48 -19.04
C ASP A 69 -7.56 0.52 -19.20
N ILE A 70 -6.87 1.26 -18.33
CA ILE A 70 -5.42 1.41 -18.37
C ILE A 70 -4.76 0.06 -18.04
N LYS A 71 -3.76 -0.32 -18.85
CA LYS A 71 -2.99 -1.56 -18.66
C LYS A 71 -1.61 -1.31 -18.10
N VAL A 72 -0.98 -0.20 -18.49
CA VAL A 72 0.34 0.20 -18.00
C VAL A 72 0.30 1.67 -17.64
N LEU A 73 0.90 2.02 -16.50
CA LEU A 73 1.20 3.37 -16.08
C LEU A 73 2.71 3.51 -15.90
N GLN A 74 3.28 4.56 -16.46
CA GLN A 74 4.67 4.92 -16.27
C GLN A 74 4.74 6.34 -15.69
N TYR A 75 5.48 6.47 -14.60
CA TYR A 75 5.78 7.75 -13.97
C TYR A 75 7.18 8.18 -14.43
N LEU A 76 7.28 9.36 -15.04
CA LEU A 76 8.54 9.94 -15.51
C LEU A 76 9.13 10.90 -14.47
N LEU A 77 10.45 11.05 -14.48
CA LEU A 77 11.17 12.04 -13.67
C LEU A 77 10.75 13.49 -13.99
N SER A 78 10.20 13.73 -15.19
CA SER A 78 9.61 15.01 -15.59
C SER A 78 8.28 15.32 -14.89
N SER A 79 7.81 14.47 -13.97
CA SER A 79 6.48 14.52 -13.34
C SER A 79 5.33 14.26 -14.33
N GLU A 80 5.64 13.74 -15.52
CA GLU A 80 4.64 13.31 -16.50
C GLU A 80 4.19 11.87 -16.24
N ILE A 81 2.90 11.61 -16.48
CA ILE A 81 2.34 10.26 -16.41
C ILE A 81 2.03 9.82 -17.84
N CYS A 82 2.60 8.67 -18.23
CA CYS A 82 2.31 8.00 -19.49
C CYS A 82 1.50 6.73 -19.25
N TYR A 83 0.65 6.35 -20.20
CA TYR A 83 -0.20 5.16 -20.09
C TYR A 83 -0.37 4.43 -21.42
N THR A 84 -0.81 3.17 -21.35
CA THR A 84 -1.28 2.39 -22.50
C THR A 84 -2.64 1.74 -22.20
N LEU A 85 -3.45 1.54 -23.25
CA LEU A 85 -4.72 0.81 -23.18
C LEU A 85 -4.57 -0.64 -23.60
N ARG A 86 -3.53 -0.95 -24.39
CA ARG A 86 -3.16 -2.30 -24.80
C ARG A 86 -1.66 -2.52 -24.58
N HIS A 87 -1.27 -3.76 -24.29
CA HIS A 87 0.13 -4.10 -24.05
C HIS A 87 1.02 -3.95 -25.30
N SER A 88 0.43 -3.98 -26.51
CA SER A 88 1.12 -3.83 -27.78
C SER A 88 1.29 -2.36 -28.22
N GLU A 89 0.64 -1.42 -27.54
CA GLU A 89 0.66 -0.01 -27.92
C GLU A 89 1.83 0.74 -27.28
N GLN A 90 2.27 1.81 -27.93
CA GLN A 90 3.24 2.73 -27.35
C GLN A 90 2.61 3.57 -26.24
N LEU A 91 3.44 3.95 -25.27
CA LEU A 91 3.08 4.81 -24.16
C LEU A 91 2.66 6.20 -24.66
N ARG A 92 1.52 6.69 -24.17
CA ARG A 92 0.98 8.01 -24.48
C ARG A 92 0.93 8.85 -23.21
N ALA A 93 1.25 10.13 -23.33
CA ALA A 93 1.10 11.06 -22.22
C ALA A 93 -0.38 11.18 -21.81
N LEU A 94 -0.61 11.27 -20.51
CA LEU A 94 -1.95 11.50 -19.97
C LEU A 94 -2.46 12.87 -20.45
N ASN A 95 -3.68 12.89 -20.99
CA ASN A 95 -4.26 14.12 -21.56
C ASN A 95 -4.86 15.02 -20.47
N GLN A 96 -4.05 15.35 -19.46
CA GLN A 96 -4.41 16.18 -18.32
C GLN A 96 -3.33 17.23 -18.03
N LYS A 97 -3.75 18.40 -17.53
CA LYS A 97 -2.82 19.47 -17.17
C LYS A 97 -2.15 19.15 -15.84
N ILE A 98 -0.84 19.26 -15.82
CA ILE A 98 -0.04 19.20 -14.59
C ILE A 98 -0.21 20.51 -13.82
N ASN A 99 -0.46 20.40 -12.52
CA ASN A 99 -0.44 21.54 -11.62
C ASN A 99 1.00 21.94 -11.30
N LYS A 100 1.51 22.96 -11.99
CA LYS A 100 2.88 23.48 -11.81
C LYS A 100 3.10 24.30 -10.53
N LYS A 101 2.04 24.52 -9.73
CA LYS A 101 2.15 25.23 -8.44
C LYS A 101 2.56 24.31 -7.29
N VAL A 102 2.60 23.00 -7.52
CA VAL A 102 3.01 22.01 -6.53
C VAL A 102 4.50 21.78 -6.67
N ASP A 103 5.24 22.01 -5.59
CA ASP A 103 6.68 21.75 -5.55
C ASP A 103 6.95 20.25 -5.40
N THR A 104 8.03 19.79 -6.02
CA THR A 104 8.53 18.43 -5.82
C THR A 104 9.24 18.33 -4.48
N CYS A 105 9.00 17.26 -3.74
CA CYS A 105 9.71 16.96 -2.49
C CYS A 105 10.04 15.47 -2.41
N GLU A 106 11.02 15.15 -1.56
CA GLU A 106 11.35 13.76 -1.25
C GLU A 106 10.27 13.14 -0.36
N ILE A 107 10.08 11.82 -0.47
CA ILE A 107 9.07 11.09 0.30
C ILE A 107 9.31 11.23 1.82
N ASP A 108 10.58 11.31 2.23
CA ASP A 108 10.96 11.41 3.63
C ASP A 108 10.56 12.76 4.26
N ASP A 109 10.51 13.82 3.46
CA ASP A 109 10.13 15.16 3.87
C ASP A 109 8.61 15.33 4.03
N LEU A 110 7.82 14.37 3.52
CA LEU A 110 6.38 14.43 3.65
C LEU A 110 5.90 14.30 5.10
N PRO A 111 4.84 15.03 5.48
CA PRO A 111 4.27 14.92 6.81
C PRO A 111 3.71 13.51 7.03
N PRO A 112 3.77 12.98 8.26
CA PRO A 112 3.17 11.68 8.57
C PRO A 112 1.65 11.74 8.47
N LEU A 113 1.03 10.71 7.88
CA LEU A 113 -0.42 10.56 7.81
C LEU A 113 -1.05 10.36 9.19
N PHE A 114 -0.35 9.66 10.07
CA PHE A 114 -0.78 9.39 11.44
C PHE A 114 0.18 10.01 12.45
N LYS A 115 -0.36 10.77 13.41
CA LYS A 115 0.45 11.42 14.46
C LYS A 115 0.97 10.44 15.51
N GLU A 116 0.16 9.45 15.88
CA GLU A 116 0.48 8.46 16.91
C GLU A 116 -0.16 7.10 16.60
N ARG A 117 0.24 6.07 17.35
CA ARG A 117 -0.42 4.75 17.29
C ARG A 117 -1.86 4.88 17.80
N ARG A 118 -2.80 4.15 17.19
CA ARG A 118 -4.18 4.09 17.67
C ARG A 118 -4.24 3.57 19.09
N LYS A 119 -4.74 4.41 20.01
CA LYS A 119 -4.94 4.06 21.41
C LYS A 119 -6.05 3.01 21.53
N ILE A 120 -5.82 2.03 22.40
CA ILE A 120 -6.87 1.07 22.79
C ILE A 120 -7.67 1.66 23.95
N LYS A 121 -8.97 1.35 23.99
CA LYS A 121 -9.82 1.72 25.13
C LYS A 121 -9.29 1.04 26.41
N LYS A 122 -9.44 1.71 27.55
CA LYS A 122 -9.04 1.19 28.87
C LYS A 122 -9.68 -0.17 29.15
N GLU A 123 -10.97 -0.32 28.86
CA GLU A 123 -11.71 -1.59 29.01
C GLU A 123 -11.07 -2.72 28.21
N LYS A 124 -10.77 -2.48 26.92
CA LYS A 124 -10.10 -3.47 26.06
C LYS A 124 -8.73 -3.85 26.63
N TYR A 125 -7.97 -2.88 27.14
CA TYR A 125 -6.70 -3.14 27.80
C TYR A 125 -6.87 -4.04 29.03
N LEU A 126 -7.82 -3.73 29.91
CA LEU A 126 -8.11 -4.53 31.10
C LEU A 126 -8.53 -5.97 30.75
N HIS A 127 -9.43 -6.15 29.78
CA HIS A 127 -9.83 -7.47 29.32
C HIS A 127 -8.66 -8.30 28.79
N LEU A 128 -7.72 -7.66 28.07
CA LEU A 128 -6.50 -8.34 27.61
C LEU A 128 -5.59 -8.75 28.77
N GLN A 129 -5.50 -7.95 29.84
CA GLN A 129 -4.73 -8.32 31.03
C GLN A 129 -5.36 -9.51 31.77
N ILE A 130 -6.69 -9.54 31.89
CA ILE A 130 -7.42 -10.67 32.49
C ILE A 130 -7.19 -11.95 31.67
N LEU A 131 -7.33 -11.88 30.34
CA LEU A 131 -7.05 -13.02 29.46
C LEU A 131 -5.61 -13.51 29.61
N LYS A 132 -4.63 -12.60 29.69
CA LYS A 132 -3.23 -12.95 29.89
C LYS A 132 -3.00 -13.73 31.19
N GLN A 133 -3.70 -13.36 32.28
CA GLN A 133 -3.61 -14.08 33.55
C GLN A 133 -4.17 -15.51 33.45
N SER A 134 -5.22 -15.73 32.67
CA SER A 134 -5.81 -17.06 32.49
C SER A 134 -4.88 -18.04 31.75
N LEU A 135 -4.04 -17.53 30.84
CA LEU A 135 -3.11 -18.35 30.06
C LEU A 135 -1.88 -18.81 30.85
N LEU A 136 -1.53 -18.14 31.96
CA LEU A 136 -0.38 -18.47 32.80
C LEU A 136 -0.70 -19.47 33.92
N LYS A 137 -1.96 -19.88 34.06
CA LYS A 137 -2.43 -20.81 35.11
C LYS A 137 -2.53 -22.27 34.64
N CYS A 138 -1.87 -22.60 33.53
CA CYS A 138 -1.68 -23.96 33.04
C CYS A 138 -0.18 -24.23 32.92
#